data_AF-M7VUJ9-F1
#
_entry.id   AF-M7VUJ9-F1
#
_cell.length_a   1.000
_cell.length_b   1.000
_cell.length_c   1.000
_cell.angle_alpha   90.00
_cell.angle_beta   90.00
_cell.angle_gamma   90.00
#
_symmetry.space_group_name_H-M   'P 1'
#
loop_
_entity.id
_entity.type
_entity.pdbx_description
1 polymer ?
#
loop_
_entity_poly.entity_id
_entity_poly.type
_entity_poly.pdbx_seq_one_letter_code
_entity_poly.pdbx_strand_id
1 'polypeptide(L)'
;MFWGVIIEPNGSFESMCEDILHITHVCIQEELKDEKMHRAFIKIDNEEVCIASITGNNLNYPVSVIVEPEHSFTLLNKTQNVMYFSGYTIVQNKLSPEMEDSLVIEKQQLAKSRKSEKRKSVVAPKKPLSPASKKIVRIGGVEKSIPIESYEERLKKQNRRQRFNNAFI
;
A
#
# COMPACT_ATOMS: atom_id res chain seq x y z
N MET A 1 -11.84 2.92 4.70
CA MET A 1 -13.06 3.07 5.52
C MET A 1 -12.66 3.58 6.90
N PHE A 2 -13.51 4.33 7.61
CA PHE A 2 -13.20 4.68 9.02
C PHE A 2 -13.11 3.42 9.86
N TRP A 3 -12.19 3.41 10.82
CA TRP A 3 -12.02 2.33 11.79
C TRP A 3 -11.80 2.92 13.18
N GLY A 4 -12.40 2.30 14.19
CA GLY A 4 -12.14 2.66 15.58
C GLY A 4 -12.60 1.59 16.55
N VAL A 5 -11.95 1.55 17.71
CA VAL A 5 -12.25 0.62 18.80
C VAL A 5 -12.11 1.30 20.15
N ILE A 6 -12.94 0.88 21.09
CA ILE A 6 -12.94 1.32 22.48
C ILE A 6 -12.41 0.15 23.31
N ILE A 7 -11.41 0.40 24.16
CA ILE A 7 -10.83 -0.61 25.04
C ILE A 7 -11.02 -0.17 26.49
N GLU A 8 -11.80 -0.97 27.21
CA GLU A 8 -12.05 -0.81 28.65
C GLU A 8 -10.75 -0.88 29.48
N PRO A 9 -10.75 -0.35 30.72
CA PRO A 9 -9.60 -0.38 31.61
C PRO A 9 -9.01 -1.78 31.79
N ASN A 10 -7.68 -1.90 31.70
CA ASN A 10 -6.94 -3.17 31.76
C ASN A 10 -7.40 -4.23 30.74
N GLY A 11 -8.09 -3.78 29.68
CA GLY A 11 -8.63 -4.63 28.63
C GLY A 11 -7.69 -4.78 27.43
N SER A 12 -8.14 -5.59 26.49
CA SER A 12 -7.45 -5.80 25.23
C SER A 12 -8.45 -6.01 24.10
N PHE A 13 -8.02 -5.71 22.87
CA PHE A 13 -8.77 -5.98 21.65
C PHE A 13 -7.86 -6.75 20.69
N GLU A 14 -8.27 -7.95 20.32
CA GLU A 14 -7.55 -8.80 19.37
C GLU A 14 -8.32 -8.88 18.06
N SER A 15 -7.61 -8.75 16.94
CA SER A 15 -8.22 -8.85 15.62
C SER A 15 -7.19 -9.24 14.56
N MET A 16 -7.69 -9.66 13.40
CA MET A 16 -6.90 -9.93 12.20
C MET A 16 -7.25 -8.88 11.15
N CYS A 17 -6.24 -8.31 10.50
CA CYS A 17 -6.45 -7.35 9.42
C CYS A 17 -6.72 -8.06 8.09
N GLU A 18 -7.91 -7.89 7.51
CA GLU A 18 -8.18 -8.32 6.12
C GLU A 18 -7.63 -7.32 5.10
N ASP A 19 -7.63 -6.04 5.47
CA ASP A 19 -7.13 -4.90 4.70
C ASP A 19 -6.00 -4.19 5.45
N ILE A 20 -5.28 -3.27 4.80
CA ILE A 20 -4.29 -2.45 5.51
C ILE A 20 -5.03 -1.58 6.53
N LEU A 21 -4.64 -1.68 7.81
CA LEU A 21 -5.13 -0.80 8.88
C LEU A 21 -4.08 0.27 9.19
N HIS A 22 -4.49 1.54 9.17
CA HIS A 22 -3.68 2.65 9.66
C HIS A 22 -4.33 3.27 10.89
N ILE A 23 -3.73 3.05 12.06
CA ILE A 23 -4.11 3.70 13.32
C ILE A 23 -3.43 5.07 13.37
N THR A 24 -4.25 6.10 13.56
CA THR A 24 -3.80 7.51 13.46
C THR A 24 -3.88 8.27 14.77
N HIS A 25 -4.76 7.84 15.69
CA HIS A 25 -4.94 8.52 16.97
C HIS A 25 -5.25 7.51 18.07
N VAL A 26 -4.73 7.84 19.26
CA VAL A 26 -5.09 7.20 20.52
C VAL A 26 -5.57 8.29 21.48
N CYS A 27 -6.79 8.17 21.96
CA CYS A 27 -7.37 9.07 22.95
C CYS A 27 -7.65 8.32 24.25
N ILE A 28 -7.75 9.07 25.34
CA ILE A 28 -8.21 8.59 26.64
C ILE A 28 -9.49 9.34 27.02
N GLN A 29 -10.33 8.74 27.88
CA GLN A 29 -11.52 9.42 28.40
C GLN A 29 -11.17 10.76 29.08
N GLU A 30 -12.10 11.72 29.03
CA GLU A 30 -11.89 13.07 29.56
C GLU A 30 -11.70 13.09 31.08
N GLU A 31 -12.55 12.37 31.80
CA GLU A 31 -12.48 12.27 33.26
C GLU A 31 -11.51 11.17 33.68
N LEU A 32 -10.23 11.53 33.85
CA LEU A 32 -9.21 10.59 34.29
C LEU A 32 -9.42 10.14 35.74
N LYS A 33 -9.32 8.84 35.98
CA LYS A 33 -9.35 8.23 37.33
C LYS A 33 -8.03 8.41 38.10
N ASP A 34 -6.95 8.78 37.41
CA ASP A 34 -5.65 9.05 38.02
C ASP A 34 -4.79 10.00 37.15
N GLU A 35 -3.83 10.67 37.79
CA GLU A 35 -2.90 11.62 37.16
C GLU A 35 -1.65 10.97 36.56
N LYS A 36 -1.59 9.63 36.49
CA LYS A 36 -0.40 8.94 36.00
C LYS A 36 -0.26 9.08 34.49
N MET A 37 0.92 8.74 33.99
CA MET A 37 1.13 8.56 32.56
C MET A 37 0.40 7.30 32.09
N HIS A 38 -0.44 7.47 31.08
CA HIS A 38 -1.27 6.44 30.47
C HIS A 38 -0.60 5.94 29.21
N ARG A 39 -0.42 4.63 29.06
CA ARG A 39 0.28 4.04 27.90
C ARG A 39 -0.60 3.04 27.17
N ALA A 40 -0.63 3.18 25.86
CA ALA A 40 -1.26 2.25 24.95
C ALA A 40 -0.20 1.41 24.25
N PHE A 41 -0.47 0.12 24.10
CA PHE A 41 0.46 -0.81 23.46
C PHE A 41 -0.24 -1.54 22.31
N ILE A 42 0.55 -1.92 21.32
CA ILE A 42 0.18 -2.90 20.30
C ILE A 42 1.08 -4.11 20.45
N LYS A 43 0.50 -5.29 20.28
CA LYS A 43 1.23 -6.54 20.17
C LYS A 43 0.99 -7.10 18.77
N ILE A 44 2.07 -7.42 18.06
CA ILE A 44 2.03 -8.11 16.76
C ILE A 44 2.96 -9.31 16.91
N ASP A 45 2.47 -10.50 16.57
CA ASP A 45 3.14 -11.77 16.82
C ASP A 45 3.56 -11.93 18.30
N ASN A 46 4.85 -11.84 18.59
CA ASN A 46 5.43 -11.95 19.94
C ASN A 46 6.04 -10.65 20.47
N GLU A 47 5.92 -9.54 19.74
CA GLU A 47 6.49 -8.25 20.12
C GLU A 47 5.41 -7.31 20.62
N GLU A 48 5.62 -6.73 21.81
CA GLU A 48 4.77 -5.70 22.39
C GLU A 48 5.49 -4.35 22.32
N VAL A 49 4.84 -3.35 21.70
CA VAL A 49 5.40 -2.01 21.50
C VAL A 49 4.44 -0.96 22.06
N CYS A 50 4.97 0.00 22.81
CA CYS A 50 4.22 1.17 23.26
C CYS A 50 4.01 2.12 22.08
N ILE A 51 2.76 2.42 21.74
CA ILE A 51 2.40 3.27 20.59
C ILE A 51 1.95 4.67 20.99
N ALA A 52 1.48 4.87 22.22
CA ALA A 52 1.15 6.21 22.73
C ALA A 52 1.47 6.34 24.22
N SER A 53 1.89 7.53 24.62
CA SER A 53 2.06 7.94 26.02
C SER A 53 1.28 9.23 26.24
N ILE A 54 0.21 9.12 27.02
CA ILE A 54 -0.83 10.13 27.22
C ILE A 54 -0.72 10.64 28.67
N THR A 55 -0.87 11.93 28.88
CA THR A 55 -0.89 12.55 30.21
C THR A 55 -2.13 13.43 30.35
N GLY A 56 -2.50 13.84 31.57
CA GLY A 56 -3.70 14.66 31.80
C GLY A 56 -3.75 15.98 31.02
N ASN A 57 -2.60 16.48 30.56
CA ASN A 57 -2.52 17.71 29.76
C ASN A 57 -2.78 17.47 28.27
N ASN A 58 -2.69 16.22 27.80
CA ASN A 58 -2.90 15.86 26.41
C ASN A 58 -3.61 14.52 26.31
N LEU A 59 -4.94 14.57 26.19
CA LEU A 59 -5.81 13.40 26.13
C LEU A 59 -5.89 12.76 24.74
N ASN A 60 -5.34 13.40 23.71
CA ASN A 60 -5.37 12.94 22.33
C ASN A 60 -3.95 12.90 21.76
N TYR A 61 -3.48 11.70 21.46
CA TYR A 61 -2.12 11.49 20.99
C TYR A 61 -2.13 10.98 19.53
N PRO A 62 -1.59 11.76 18.57
CA PRO A 62 -1.46 11.31 17.20
C PRO A 62 -0.39 10.22 17.11
N VAL A 63 -0.68 9.18 16.33
CA VAL A 63 0.20 8.04 16.07
C VAL A 63 0.18 7.71 14.58
N SER A 64 1.12 6.87 14.14
CA SER A 64 1.15 6.37 12.76
C SER A 64 1.58 4.91 12.80
N VAL A 65 0.61 4.02 13.03
CA VAL A 65 0.83 2.57 13.10
C VAL A 65 0.11 1.91 11.94
N ILE A 66 0.87 1.25 11.07
CA ILE A 66 0.35 0.54 9.91
C ILE A 66 0.45 -0.96 10.19
N VAL A 67 -0.69 -1.64 10.12
CA VAL A 67 -0.79 -3.09 10.20
C VAL A 67 -1.15 -3.60 8.82
N GLU A 68 -0.27 -4.44 8.26
CA GLU A 68 -0.46 -5.05 6.96
C GLU A 68 -1.54 -6.15 7.02
N PRO A 69 -2.17 -6.49 5.88
CA PRO A 69 -3.13 -7.59 5.82
C PRO A 69 -2.52 -8.91 6.30
N GLU A 70 -3.39 -9.84 6.70
CA GLU A 70 -3.04 -11.20 7.14
C GLU A 70 -2.23 -11.28 8.45
N HIS A 71 -1.90 -10.14 9.07
CA HIS A 71 -1.34 -10.08 10.41
C HIS A 71 -2.43 -10.00 11.48
N SER A 72 -2.24 -10.76 12.56
CA SER A 72 -3.00 -10.58 13.79
C SER A 72 -2.33 -9.51 14.66
N PHE A 73 -3.15 -8.75 15.38
CA PHE A 73 -2.67 -7.75 16.31
C PHE A 73 -3.56 -7.71 17.55
N THR A 74 -2.95 -7.31 18.67
CA THR A 74 -3.66 -7.06 19.92
C THR A 74 -3.36 -5.65 20.39
N LEU A 75 -4.40 -4.84 20.55
CA LEU A 75 -4.29 -3.55 21.24
C LEU A 75 -4.51 -3.77 22.73
N LEU A 76 -3.65 -3.15 23.54
CA LEU A 76 -3.63 -3.35 24.99
C LEU A 76 -3.80 -1.99 25.68
N ASN A 77 -4.79 -1.93 26.56
CA ASN A 77 -4.98 -0.82 27.49
C ASN A 77 -4.47 -1.27 28.87
N LYS A 78 -3.29 -0.79 29.29
CA LYS A 78 -2.72 -1.11 30.61
C LYS A 78 -3.03 -0.03 31.67
N THR A 79 -4.13 0.70 31.49
CA THR A 79 -4.51 1.83 32.34
C THR A 79 -5.86 1.61 33.01
N GLN A 80 -6.17 2.45 34.00
CA GLN A 80 -7.46 2.40 34.72
C GLN A 80 -8.58 3.19 34.00
N ASN A 81 -8.26 3.80 32.86
CA ASN A 81 -9.14 4.65 32.06
C ASN A 81 -9.51 3.98 30.74
N VAL A 82 -10.64 4.35 30.15
CA VAL A 82 -11.02 3.90 28.82
C VAL A 82 -10.12 4.54 27.76
N MET A 83 -9.66 3.74 26.80
CA MET A 83 -8.89 4.21 25.65
C MET A 83 -9.67 4.04 24.35
N TYR A 84 -9.53 5.01 23.46
CA TYR A 84 -10.13 5.04 22.13
C TYR A 84 -9.02 5.00 21.09
N PHE A 85 -9.08 4.04 20.17
CA PHE A 85 -8.16 3.94 19.05
C PHE A 85 -8.93 4.26 17.78
N SER A 86 -8.37 5.07 16.90
CA SER A 86 -9.04 5.42 15.65
C SER A 86 -8.08 5.58 14.48
N GLY A 87 -8.63 5.37 13.28
CA GLY A 87 -7.88 5.32 12.05
C GLY A 87 -8.76 4.98 10.87
N TYR A 88 -8.15 4.32 9.89
CA TYR A 88 -8.86 3.90 8.70
C TYR A 88 -8.25 2.64 8.09
N THR A 89 -9.08 1.87 7.40
CA THR A 89 -8.64 0.76 6.56
C THR A 89 -8.52 1.18 5.10
N ILE A 90 -7.55 0.60 4.38
CA ILE A 90 -7.36 0.77 2.95
C ILE A 90 -7.63 -0.57 2.28
N VAL A 91 -8.75 -0.64 1.55
CA VAL A 91 -9.14 -1.85 0.83
C VAL A 91 -8.15 -2.10 -0.30
N GLN A 92 -7.47 -3.24 -0.27
CA GLN A 92 -6.68 -3.67 -1.41
C GLN A 92 -7.63 -4.31 -2.40
N ASN A 93 -7.88 -3.64 -3.52
CA ASN A 93 -8.54 -4.29 -4.66
C ASN A 93 -7.61 -5.40 -5.15
N LYS A 94 -7.81 -6.63 -4.65
CA LYS A 94 -7.27 -7.83 -5.28
C LYS A 94 -7.82 -7.80 -6.71
N LEU A 95 -6.93 -7.63 -7.69
CA LEU A 95 -7.28 -7.87 -9.09
C LEU A 95 -7.98 -9.23 -9.10
N SER A 96 -9.25 -9.25 -9.48
CA SER A 96 -9.94 -10.52 -9.72
C SER A 96 -9.00 -11.36 -10.59
N PRO A 97 -8.81 -12.66 -10.33
CA PRO A 97 -8.09 -13.49 -11.27
C PRO A 97 -8.79 -13.28 -12.62
N GLU A 98 -8.10 -12.59 -13.54
CA GLU A 98 -8.53 -12.48 -14.91
C GLU A 98 -8.84 -13.92 -15.31
N MET A 99 -10.07 -14.17 -15.77
CA MET A 99 -10.37 -15.43 -16.44
C MET A 99 -9.28 -15.59 -17.49
N GLU A 100 -8.33 -16.49 -17.24
CA GLU A 100 -7.35 -16.85 -18.25
C GLU A 100 -8.16 -17.26 -19.48
N ASP A 101 -8.04 -16.45 -20.52
CA ASP A 101 -8.71 -16.61 -21.79
C ASP A 101 -8.65 -18.09 -22.20
N SER A 102 -9.79 -18.79 -22.11
CA SER A 102 -10.00 -20.12 -22.69
C SER A 102 -9.95 -20.10 -24.23
N LEU A 103 -9.33 -19.08 -24.83
CA LEU A 103 -9.19 -18.88 -26.27
C LEU A 103 -7.84 -19.34 -26.84
N VAL A 104 -6.96 -19.96 -26.04
CA VAL A 104 -5.63 -20.41 -26.51
C VAL A 104 -5.58 -21.91 -26.90
N ILE A 105 -6.59 -22.72 -26.58
CA ILE A 105 -6.56 -24.16 -26.94
C ILE A 105 -7.01 -24.43 -28.39
N GLU A 106 -7.77 -23.53 -29.03
CA GLU A 106 -8.29 -23.79 -30.38
C GLU A 106 -7.33 -23.46 -31.53
N LYS A 107 -6.20 -22.77 -31.27
CA LYS A 107 -5.24 -22.40 -32.33
C LYS A 107 -4.13 -23.41 -32.60
N GLN A 108 -3.92 -24.42 -31.75
CA GLN A 108 -2.86 -25.42 -31.98
C GLN A 108 -3.30 -26.63 -32.82
N GLN A 109 -4.59 -26.86 -33.04
CA GLN A 109 -5.04 -27.98 -33.91
C GLN A 109 -5.15 -27.62 -35.40
N LEU A 110 -5.19 -26.34 -35.77
CA LEU A 110 -5.22 -25.90 -37.17
C LEU A 110 -3.83 -25.81 -37.84
N ALA A 111 -2.74 -25.88 -37.07
CA ALA A 111 -1.37 -25.74 -37.59
C ALA A 111 -0.74 -27.05 -38.12
N LYS A 112 -1.51 -28.13 -38.27
CA LYS A 112 -1.03 -29.39 -38.87
C LYS A 112 -1.56 -29.69 -40.29
N SER A 113 -2.37 -28.82 -40.91
CA SER A 113 -3.01 -29.16 -42.18
C SER A 113 -2.70 -28.27 -43.40
N ARG A 114 -1.64 -27.44 -43.41
CA ARG A 114 -1.25 -26.69 -44.62
C ARG A 114 0.27 -26.56 -44.79
N LYS A 115 0.92 -27.64 -45.26
CA LYS A 115 2.23 -27.57 -45.92
C LYS A 115 2.05 -27.57 -47.45
N SER A 116 1.79 -26.39 -47.99
CA SER A 116 2.10 -25.90 -49.33
C SER A 116 1.48 -24.50 -49.33
N GLU A 117 2.20 -23.41 -49.53
CA GLU A 117 2.85 -23.06 -50.78
C GLU A 117 3.63 -21.76 -50.54
N LYS A 118 4.79 -21.63 -51.19
CA LYS A 118 5.66 -20.45 -51.16
C LYS A 118 4.89 -19.20 -51.59
N ARG A 119 5.02 -18.08 -50.86
CA ARG A 119 5.44 -16.77 -51.41
C ARG A 119 5.43 -15.63 -50.37
N LYS A 120 6.57 -14.93 -50.38
CA LYS A 120 6.81 -13.48 -50.22
C LYS A 120 6.45 -12.82 -48.88
N SER A 121 7.53 -12.49 -48.18
CA SER A 121 7.72 -11.43 -47.21
C SER A 121 6.73 -10.26 -47.32
N VAL A 122 5.99 -10.01 -46.24
CA VAL A 122 5.36 -8.71 -45.97
C VAL A 122 5.88 -8.23 -44.62
N VAL A 123 6.60 -7.11 -44.69
CA VAL A 123 7.20 -6.38 -43.58
C VAL A 123 6.08 -5.88 -42.65
N ALA A 124 6.24 -6.10 -41.35
CA ALA A 124 5.31 -5.63 -40.33
C ALA A 124 5.27 -4.08 -40.29
N PRO A 125 4.09 -3.44 -40.21
CA PRO A 125 4.02 -2.01 -39.97
C PRO A 125 4.36 -1.74 -38.49
N LYS A 126 5.47 -1.02 -38.27
CA LYS A 126 5.82 -0.45 -36.96
C LYS A 126 4.73 0.53 -36.55
N LYS A 127 4.10 0.31 -35.39
CA LYS A 127 3.23 1.32 -34.74
C LYS A 127 4.03 2.60 -34.49
N PRO A 128 3.44 3.79 -34.71
CA PRO A 128 4.11 5.05 -34.39
C PRO A 128 4.20 5.23 -32.87
N LEU A 129 5.37 5.66 -32.40
CA LEU A 129 5.61 6.14 -31.04
C LEU A 129 4.67 7.32 -30.78
N SER A 130 3.78 7.18 -29.79
CA SER A 130 2.94 8.28 -29.32
C SER A 130 3.81 9.36 -28.67
N PRO A 131 3.45 10.65 -28.80
CA PRO A 131 4.24 11.74 -28.25
C PRO A 131 4.17 11.75 -26.71
N ALA A 132 5.26 12.20 -26.09
CA ALA A 132 5.43 12.33 -24.65
C ALA A 132 4.24 13.05 -23.99
N SER A 133 3.56 12.35 -23.08
CA SER A 133 2.43 12.89 -22.33
C SER A 133 2.94 13.99 -21.38
N LYS A 134 2.30 15.17 -21.38
CA LYS A 134 2.65 16.26 -20.44
C LYS A 134 1.64 16.27 -19.30
N LYS A 135 2.11 16.22 -18.06
CA LYS A 135 1.27 16.36 -16.86
C LYS A 135 1.36 17.78 -16.34
N ILE A 136 0.23 18.46 -16.18
CA ILE A 136 0.17 19.79 -15.57
C ILE A 136 -0.02 19.59 -14.06
N VAL A 137 0.81 20.25 -13.25
CA VAL A 137 0.76 20.20 -11.79
C VAL A 137 0.74 21.62 -11.26
N ARG A 138 -0.13 21.89 -10.29
CA ARG A 138 -0.28 23.22 -9.68
C ARG A 138 0.50 23.24 -8.36
N ILE A 139 1.53 24.08 -8.28
CA ILE A 139 2.38 24.23 -7.08
C ILE A 139 2.34 25.71 -6.69
N GLY A 140 1.87 26.01 -5.47
CA GLY A 140 1.80 27.38 -4.95
C GLY A 140 0.92 28.32 -5.77
N GLY A 141 -0.20 27.82 -6.32
CA GLY A 141 -1.13 28.61 -7.15
C GLY A 141 -0.74 28.73 -8.63
N VAL A 142 0.48 28.36 -9.02
CA VAL A 142 0.98 28.44 -10.41
C VAL A 142 0.96 27.06 -11.07
N GLU A 143 0.38 26.97 -12.26
CA GLU A 143 0.37 25.74 -13.08
C GLU A 143 1.70 25.56 -13.81
N LYS A 144 2.32 24.40 -13.66
CA LYS A 144 3.57 24.01 -14.35
C LYS A 144 3.37 22.72 -15.12
N SER A 145 3.79 22.69 -16.39
CA SER A 145 3.76 21.48 -17.21
C SER A 145 5.06 20.69 -17.05
N ILE A 146 4.95 19.42 -16.66
CA ILE A 146 6.08 18.50 -16.53
C ILE A 146 5.99 17.46 -17.66
N PRO A 147 7.04 17.29 -18.48
CA PRO A 147 7.06 16.23 -19.48
C PRO A 147 7.19 14.85 -18.79
N ILE A 148 6.30 13.92 -19.13
CA ILE A 148 6.41 12.52 -18.68
C ILE A 148 7.27 11.79 -19.70
N GLU A 149 8.54 11.52 -19.33
CA GLU A 149 9.40 10.62 -20.10
C GLU A 149 8.76 9.23 -20.20
N SER A 150 8.82 8.63 -21.40
CA SER A 150 8.23 7.31 -21.62
C SER A 150 8.96 6.24 -20.81
N TYR A 151 8.25 5.16 -20.48
CA TYR A 151 8.80 4.03 -19.74
C TYR A 151 10.08 3.45 -20.39
N GLU A 152 10.15 3.46 -21.73
CA GLU A 152 11.31 3.02 -22.50
C GLU A 152 12.55 3.90 -22.28
N GLU A 153 12.39 5.22 -22.12
CA GLU A 153 13.52 6.13 -21.85
C GLU A 153 14.07 5.95 -20.43
N ARG A 154 13.20 5.67 -19.45
CA ARG A 154 13.62 5.36 -18.07
C ARG A 154 14.45 4.08 -18.00
N LEU A 155 14.01 3.02 -18.68
CA LEU A 155 14.73 1.75 -18.78
C LEU A 155 16.11 1.88 -19.44
N LYS A 156 16.23 2.70 -20.51
CA LYS A 156 17.52 2.98 -21.16
C LYS A 156 18.50 3.70 -20.23
N LYS A 157 18.04 4.68 -19.45
CA LYS A 157 18.90 5.39 -18.49
C LYS A 157 19.35 4.47 -17.34
N GLN A 158 18.48 3.58 -16.85
CA GLN A 158 18.81 2.64 -15.79
C GLN A 158 19.85 1.60 -16.22
N ASN A 159 19.70 1.02 -17.42
CA ASN A 159 20.67 0.09 -17.99
C ASN A 159 22.03 0.74 -18.26
N ARG A 160 22.05 2.03 -18.63
CA ARG A 160 23.30 2.77 -18.82
C ARG A 160 24.06 2.95 -17.50
N ARG A 161 23.35 3.21 -16.39
CA ARG A 161 23.95 3.33 -15.04
C ARG A 161 24.51 2.01 -14.52
N GLN A 162 23.84 0.89 -14.76
CA GLN A 162 24.38 -0.43 -14.38
C GLN A 162 25.68 -0.78 -15.12
N ARG A 163 25.81 -0.40 -16.39
CA ARG A 163 27.05 -0.62 -17.15
C ARG A 163 28.23 0.21 -16.64
N PHE A 164 27.99 1.39 -16.07
CA PHE A 164 29.06 2.19 -15.45
C PHE A 164 29.54 1.59 -14.13
N ASN A 165 28.65 0.96 -13.34
CA ASN A 165 29.05 0.36 -12.06
C ASN A 165 29.85 -0.94 -12.21
N ASN A 166 29.68 -1.67 -13.33
CA ASN A 166 30.45 -2.89 -13.61
C ASN A 166 31.78 -2.63 -14.34
N ALA A 167 32.10 -1.37 -14.67
CA ALA A 167 33.37 -1.00 -15.32
C ALA A 167 34.45 -0.54 -14.33
N PHE A 168 34.15 -0.52 -13.02
CA PHE A 168 35.05 -0.10 -11.94
C PHE A 168 35.22 -1.17 -10.84
N ILE A 169 35.05 -2.45 -11.19
CA ILE A 169 35.47 -3.59 -10.35
C ILE A 169 36.59 -4.32 -11.09
#